data_AF-A0A6J8B202-F1
#
_entry.id   AF-A0A6J8B202-F1
#
_cell.length_a   1.000
_cell.length_b   1.000
_cell.length_c   1.000
_cell.angle_alpha   90.00
_cell.angle_beta   90.00
_cell.angle_gamma   90.00
#
_symmetry.space_group_name_H-M   'P 1'
#
loop_
_entity.id
_entity.type
_entity.pdbx_description
1 polymer ?
#
loop_
_entity_poly.entity_id
_entity_poly.type
_entity_poly.pdbx_seq_one_letter_code
_entity_poly.pdbx_strand_id
1 'polypeptide(L)'
;MKRQLVKVQEKQINVEKKVDIMIQILQLKTNEPKKGSKKINVPAQIAQSRRDGYQQGITEKDFIWKIKNETGSILKYNSAENKEKSGFIIEFVKGQYPEEVEGVIREGIKTNFESIKAKKRREETGKQEEHNKKMAVYSRMRRSSRNQIDANRKRKKYIFMSDVSISSSTTTSVKPADLDDNQKRWLFVGICLHSVISPALRKYIVPILTKLFHKLSIQYRIDTQTYPKYLQKYPTTNAFLNYEAANNNKAVYGNQRAKYDYAIKNAVDLSKLFILTHMTHYTGFDEKCDSSALLGLIINIDQFPPVVKSVAENVRRDVRNPWAHCDFTEWDAIKYATSFQLMEKLVKDLSLSSIDENQIVVEINKWKENGQRFLSGTTFGLELVNEIRQQTQSLAEYSKHVVTTTDNNFLKMKKELDNCEKVFENKVNNLKKNNEREFCELKEVSKHFSVTIH
;
A
#
# COMPACT_ATOMS: atom_id res chain seq x y z
N MET A 1 -1.83 9.84 -13.26
CA MET A 1 -1.82 10.25 -11.83
C MET A 1 -3.21 10.48 -11.24
N LYS A 2 -4.02 11.43 -11.74
CA LYS A 2 -5.44 11.60 -11.31
C LYS A 2 -6.27 10.29 -11.34
N ARG A 3 -6.11 9.41 -12.34
CA ARG A 3 -6.80 8.10 -12.39
C ARG A 3 -6.30 7.03 -11.41
N GLN A 4 -5.11 7.17 -10.80
CA GLN A 4 -4.64 6.25 -9.76
C GLN A 4 -4.89 6.83 -8.36
N LEU A 5 -4.79 8.15 -8.19
CA LEU A 5 -5.24 8.86 -6.99
C LEU A 5 -6.77 8.76 -6.82
N VAL A 6 -7.56 8.84 -7.90
CA VAL A 6 -9.02 8.60 -7.91
C VAL A 6 -9.33 7.14 -7.57
N LYS A 7 -8.50 6.16 -7.94
CA LYS A 7 -8.71 4.74 -7.56
C LYS A 7 -8.34 4.42 -6.11
N VAL A 8 -7.45 5.21 -5.49
CA VAL A 8 -7.10 5.11 -4.06
C VAL A 8 -8.09 5.92 -3.22
N GLN A 9 -8.46 7.14 -3.66
CA GLN A 9 -9.52 7.95 -3.08
C GLN A 9 -10.90 7.27 -3.20
N GLU A 10 -11.27 6.63 -4.31
CA GLU A 10 -12.54 5.86 -4.42
C GLU A 10 -12.57 4.59 -3.56
N LYS A 11 -11.40 4.04 -3.19
CA LYS A 11 -11.29 2.91 -2.27
C LYS A 11 -11.33 3.35 -0.80
N GLN A 12 -10.79 4.53 -0.48
CA GLN A 12 -10.73 5.07 0.88
C GLN A 12 -12.02 5.83 1.26
N ILE A 13 -12.55 6.66 0.35
CA ILE A 13 -13.89 7.31 0.45
C ILE A 13 -15.02 6.28 0.61
N ASN A 14 -14.83 5.04 0.14
CA ASN A 14 -15.84 3.96 0.20
C ASN A 14 -15.66 3.04 1.43
N VAL A 15 -14.59 3.23 2.22
CA VAL A 15 -14.37 2.59 3.51
C VAL A 15 -14.74 3.54 4.64
N GLU A 16 -14.32 4.80 4.58
CA GLU A 16 -14.71 5.85 5.53
C GLU A 16 -16.22 6.11 5.47
N LYS A 17 -16.84 6.25 4.28
CA LYS A 17 -18.31 6.32 4.16
C LYS A 17 -19.02 5.08 4.68
N LYS A 18 -18.42 3.89 4.63
CA LYS A 18 -19.05 2.66 5.15
C LYS A 18 -18.95 2.56 6.66
N VAL A 19 -17.86 3.03 7.25
CA VAL A 19 -17.65 3.07 8.70
C VAL A 19 -18.50 4.18 9.34
N ASP A 20 -18.58 5.37 8.73
CA ASP A 20 -19.47 6.44 9.19
C ASP A 20 -20.95 6.08 9.05
N ILE A 21 -21.35 5.38 7.98
CA ILE A 21 -22.72 4.85 7.85
C ILE A 21 -23.00 3.77 8.92
N MET A 22 -22.02 2.94 9.28
CA MET A 22 -22.17 1.91 10.33
C MET A 22 -22.24 2.52 11.74
N ILE A 23 -21.47 3.57 12.01
CA ILE A 23 -21.45 4.32 13.27
C ILE A 23 -22.72 5.17 13.40
N GLN A 24 -23.19 5.83 12.34
CA GLN A 24 -24.48 6.52 12.32
C GLN A 24 -25.67 5.55 12.47
N ILE A 25 -25.60 4.33 11.91
CA ILE A 25 -26.61 3.28 12.12
C ILE A 25 -26.64 2.76 13.57
N LEU A 26 -25.49 2.80 14.27
CA LEU A 26 -25.39 2.43 15.70
C LEU A 26 -25.81 3.57 16.63
N GLN A 27 -25.61 4.83 16.25
CA GLN A 27 -25.98 6.01 17.06
C GLN A 27 -27.43 6.49 16.83
N LEU A 28 -28.06 6.19 15.69
CA LEU A 28 -29.46 6.55 15.38
C LEU A 28 -30.50 5.49 15.84
N LYS A 29 -30.13 4.56 16.73
CA LYS A 29 -31.07 3.68 17.44
C LYS A 29 -31.50 4.20 18.82
N THR A 30 -31.01 5.37 19.22
CA THR A 30 -31.50 6.10 20.40
C THR A 30 -31.83 7.53 19.95
N ASN A 31 -33.14 7.83 19.91
CA ASN A 31 -33.80 9.11 19.63
C ASN A 31 -34.05 9.47 18.14
N GLU A 32 -35.30 9.31 17.71
CA GLU A 32 -35.92 9.77 16.45
C GLU A 32 -36.42 11.24 16.53
N PRO A 33 -36.97 11.89 15.45
CA PRO A 33 -37.07 11.52 14.02
C PRO A 33 -36.69 12.65 13.02
N LYS A 34 -36.48 12.31 11.72
CA LYS A 34 -37.25 12.87 10.57
C LYS A 34 -36.92 12.24 9.20
N LYS A 35 -37.97 12.25 8.36
CA LYS A 35 -38.31 11.52 7.11
C LYS A 35 -37.26 11.45 5.97
N GLY A 36 -37.05 10.23 5.46
CA GLY A 36 -36.47 9.89 4.15
C GLY A 36 -36.30 8.36 4.02
N SER A 37 -36.91 7.72 3.02
CA SER A 37 -37.12 6.26 2.93
C SER A 37 -35.84 5.39 3.05
N LYS A 38 -35.69 4.66 4.18
CA LYS A 38 -34.60 3.70 4.45
C LYS A 38 -34.74 2.44 3.57
N LYS A 39 -33.66 2.03 2.87
CA LYS A 39 -33.55 0.68 2.29
C LYS A 39 -33.40 -0.33 3.41
N ILE A 40 -34.34 -1.27 3.49
CA ILE A 40 -34.34 -2.34 4.50
C ILE A 40 -33.23 -3.34 4.15
N ASN A 41 -32.30 -3.59 5.08
CA ASN A 41 -31.24 -4.59 4.91
C ASN A 41 -31.84 -5.99 5.12
N VAL A 42 -31.76 -6.85 4.10
CA VAL A 42 -32.31 -8.22 4.16
C VAL A 42 -31.22 -9.18 4.65
N PRO A 43 -31.39 -9.85 5.80
CA PRO A 43 -30.47 -10.88 6.31
C PRO A 43 -30.11 -11.94 5.26
N ALA A 44 -28.89 -12.48 5.35
CA ALA A 44 -28.36 -13.43 4.37
C ALA A 44 -29.20 -14.73 4.27
N GLN A 45 -29.73 -15.20 5.40
CA GLN A 45 -30.59 -16.38 5.48
C GLN A 45 -31.92 -16.16 4.74
N ILE A 46 -32.56 -15.00 4.93
CA ILE A 46 -33.77 -14.59 4.19
C ILE A 46 -33.48 -14.46 2.70
N ALA A 47 -32.32 -13.90 2.34
CA ALA A 47 -31.92 -13.77 0.95
C ALA A 47 -31.72 -15.14 0.27
N GLN A 48 -31.28 -16.15 1.02
CA GLN A 48 -31.15 -17.53 0.55
C GLN A 48 -32.51 -18.20 0.41
N SER A 49 -33.31 -18.24 1.49
CA SER A 49 -34.67 -18.79 1.48
C SER A 49 -35.56 -18.18 0.39
N ARG A 50 -35.45 -16.86 0.17
CA ARG A 50 -36.13 -16.20 -0.94
C ARG A 50 -35.69 -16.76 -2.29
N ARG A 51 -34.38 -16.94 -2.54
CA ARG A 51 -33.88 -17.53 -3.80
C ARG A 51 -34.43 -18.93 -4.00
N ASP A 52 -34.49 -19.72 -2.93
CA ASP A 52 -35.00 -21.08 -2.97
C ASP A 52 -36.50 -21.08 -3.28
N GLY A 53 -37.28 -20.17 -2.68
CA GLY A 53 -38.69 -19.97 -3.01
C GLY A 53 -38.94 -19.49 -4.45
N TYR A 54 -38.05 -18.65 -5.01
CA TYR A 54 -38.10 -18.30 -6.43
C TYR A 54 -37.83 -19.52 -7.31
N GLN A 55 -36.81 -20.32 -6.99
CA GLN A 55 -36.45 -21.50 -7.76
C GLN A 55 -37.55 -22.56 -7.71
N GLN A 56 -38.15 -22.77 -6.54
CA GLN A 56 -39.27 -23.67 -6.37
C GLN A 56 -40.50 -23.19 -7.13
N GLY A 57 -40.85 -21.91 -7.06
CA GLY A 57 -41.95 -21.35 -7.85
C GLY A 57 -41.75 -21.48 -9.36
N ILE A 58 -40.51 -21.40 -9.85
CA ILE A 58 -40.18 -21.63 -11.27
C ILE A 58 -40.31 -23.12 -11.62
N THR A 59 -39.85 -24.02 -10.75
CA THR A 59 -39.74 -25.46 -11.06
C THR A 59 -41.06 -26.20 -10.88
N GLU A 60 -41.87 -25.82 -9.87
CA GLU A 60 -43.09 -26.54 -9.49
C GLU A 60 -44.36 -25.85 -9.98
N LYS A 61 -44.31 -24.55 -10.29
CA LYS A 61 -45.50 -23.74 -10.65
C LYS A 61 -45.33 -22.90 -11.92
N ASP A 62 -44.25 -23.13 -12.68
CA ASP A 62 -43.93 -22.43 -13.93
C ASP A 62 -44.01 -20.89 -13.82
N PHE A 63 -43.52 -20.33 -12.70
CA PHE A 63 -43.62 -18.89 -12.47
C PHE A 63 -42.77 -18.05 -13.42
N ILE A 64 -43.44 -17.38 -14.37
CA ILE A 64 -42.83 -16.36 -15.24
C ILE A 64 -43.24 -14.96 -14.79
N TRP A 65 -42.28 -14.15 -14.37
CA TRP A 65 -42.50 -12.77 -13.96
C TRP A 65 -42.79 -11.86 -15.16
N LYS A 66 -43.95 -11.20 -15.16
CA LYS A 66 -44.33 -10.25 -16.21
C LYS A 66 -43.78 -8.86 -15.90
N ILE A 67 -43.03 -8.30 -16.85
CA ILE A 67 -42.38 -6.98 -16.70
C ILE A 67 -43.20 -5.87 -17.37
N LYS A 68 -44.02 -6.21 -18.37
CA LYS A 68 -44.96 -5.30 -19.06
C LYS A 68 -46.33 -5.96 -19.14
N ASN A 69 -47.38 -5.16 -19.13
CA ASN A 69 -48.73 -5.61 -19.46
C ASN A 69 -48.92 -5.64 -20.99
N GLU A 70 -50.12 -6.01 -21.43
CA GLU A 70 -50.51 -6.11 -22.85
C GLU A 70 -50.44 -4.76 -23.57
N THR A 71 -50.58 -3.64 -22.85
CA THR A 71 -50.45 -2.28 -23.40
C THR A 71 -49.01 -1.74 -23.38
N GLY A 72 -48.03 -2.56 -22.98
CA GLY A 72 -46.60 -2.20 -22.95
C GLY A 72 -46.16 -1.38 -21.73
N SER A 73 -47.07 -1.09 -20.79
CA SER A 73 -46.79 -0.38 -19.54
C SER A 73 -45.99 -1.24 -18.56
N ILE A 74 -45.05 -0.64 -17.85
CA ILE A 74 -44.13 -1.34 -16.94
C ILE A 74 -44.88 -1.77 -15.67
N LEU A 75 -44.83 -3.06 -15.36
CA LEU A 75 -45.43 -3.66 -14.17
C LEU A 75 -44.55 -3.54 -12.93
N LYS A 76 -45.18 -3.51 -11.75
CA LYS A 76 -44.53 -3.61 -10.43
C LYS A 76 -44.56 -5.07 -9.95
N TYR A 77 -43.70 -5.41 -8.99
CA TYR A 77 -43.64 -6.75 -8.41
C TYR A 77 -44.95 -7.18 -7.72
N ASN A 78 -45.77 -6.22 -7.29
CA ASN A 78 -47.07 -6.42 -6.63
C ASN A 78 -48.26 -6.09 -7.55
N SER A 79 -48.06 -6.00 -8.87
CA SER A 79 -49.17 -5.83 -9.82
C SER A 79 -50.07 -7.07 -9.81
N ALA A 80 -51.30 -6.93 -10.32
CA ALA A 80 -52.27 -8.03 -10.32
C ALA A 80 -51.70 -9.31 -10.95
N GLU A 81 -50.91 -9.17 -12.02
CA GLU A 81 -50.30 -10.25 -12.79
C GLU A 81 -49.13 -10.95 -12.07
N ASN A 82 -48.52 -10.27 -11.10
CA ASN A 82 -47.38 -10.76 -10.31
C ASN A 82 -47.75 -11.04 -8.84
N LYS A 83 -48.97 -10.69 -8.41
CA LYS A 83 -49.42 -10.75 -7.02
C LYS A 83 -49.33 -12.16 -6.45
N GLU A 84 -49.82 -13.16 -7.20
CA GLU A 84 -49.76 -14.57 -6.82
C GLU A 84 -48.32 -15.05 -6.59
N LYS A 85 -47.40 -14.68 -7.50
CA LYS A 85 -45.98 -15.06 -7.44
C LYS A 85 -45.29 -14.40 -6.24
N SER A 86 -45.56 -13.12 -6.03
CA SER A 86 -45.04 -12.41 -4.87
C SER A 86 -45.60 -12.96 -3.55
N GLY A 87 -46.87 -13.36 -3.52
CA GLY A 87 -47.53 -13.96 -2.35
C GLY A 87 -46.94 -15.32 -2.00
N PHE A 88 -46.78 -16.20 -2.98
CA PHE A 88 -46.16 -17.52 -2.78
C PHE A 88 -44.76 -17.40 -2.15
N ILE A 89 -43.93 -16.49 -2.64
CA ILE A 89 -42.56 -16.33 -2.11
C ILE A 89 -42.58 -15.73 -0.70
N ILE A 90 -43.55 -14.87 -0.39
CA ILE A 90 -43.72 -14.35 0.98
C ILE A 90 -44.07 -15.48 1.94
N GLU A 91 -45.06 -16.31 1.59
CA GLU A 91 -45.49 -17.43 2.42
C GLU A 91 -44.40 -18.50 2.55
N PHE A 92 -43.66 -18.79 1.47
CA PHE A 92 -42.53 -19.71 1.49
C PHE A 92 -41.45 -19.29 2.49
N VAL A 93 -41.06 -18.01 2.46
CA VAL A 93 -40.03 -17.48 3.37
C VAL A 93 -40.56 -17.42 4.81
N LYS A 94 -41.83 -17.03 5.02
CA LYS A 94 -42.46 -17.03 6.34
C LYS A 94 -42.55 -18.43 6.96
N GLY A 95 -42.75 -19.47 6.15
CA GLY A 95 -42.78 -20.85 6.64
C GLY A 95 -41.45 -21.31 7.24
N GLN A 96 -40.32 -20.76 6.77
CA GLN A 96 -38.99 -21.05 7.31
C GLN A 96 -38.58 -20.09 8.43
N TYR A 97 -39.16 -18.90 8.44
CA TYR A 97 -38.83 -17.85 9.39
C TYR A 97 -40.08 -17.03 9.79
N PRO A 98 -40.89 -17.55 10.71
CA PRO A 98 -42.18 -16.96 11.06
C PRO A 98 -42.07 -15.64 11.84
N GLU A 99 -40.94 -15.39 12.52
CA GLU A 99 -40.73 -14.20 13.36
C GLU A 99 -40.25 -12.96 12.60
N GLU A 100 -40.01 -13.07 11.29
CA GLU A 100 -39.40 -11.99 10.51
C GLU A 100 -40.43 -11.00 9.95
N VAL A 101 -40.08 -9.71 9.95
CA VAL A 101 -40.97 -8.64 9.52
C VAL A 101 -41.22 -8.74 8.02
N GLU A 102 -42.48 -8.99 7.62
CA GLU A 102 -42.95 -9.13 6.24
C GLU A 102 -42.44 -8.03 5.28
N GLY A 103 -42.21 -6.82 5.79
CA GLY A 103 -41.62 -5.71 5.04
C GLY A 103 -40.21 -6.00 4.49
N VAL A 104 -39.38 -6.75 5.22
CA VAL A 104 -38.03 -7.18 4.81
C VAL A 104 -38.12 -8.13 3.61
N ILE A 105 -39.06 -9.08 3.68
CA ILE A 105 -39.32 -10.06 2.63
C ILE A 105 -39.80 -9.37 1.36
N ARG A 106 -40.78 -8.45 1.49
CA ARG A 106 -41.35 -7.68 0.38
C ARG A 106 -40.30 -6.80 -0.32
N GLU A 107 -39.44 -6.11 0.42
CA GLU A 107 -38.38 -5.30 -0.18
C GLU A 107 -37.32 -6.16 -0.88
N GLY A 108 -37.04 -7.36 -0.33
CA GLY A 108 -36.20 -8.37 -0.97
C GLY A 108 -36.76 -8.86 -2.30
N ILE A 109 -38.07 -9.12 -2.37
CA ILE A 109 -38.78 -9.54 -3.59
C ILE A 109 -38.74 -8.43 -4.63
N LYS A 110 -39.07 -7.19 -4.24
CA LYS A 110 -39.00 -6.00 -5.11
C LYS A 110 -37.61 -5.81 -5.73
N THR A 111 -36.55 -5.94 -4.92
CA THR A 111 -35.17 -5.81 -5.39
C THR A 111 -34.82 -6.89 -6.42
N ASN A 112 -35.28 -8.12 -6.20
CA ASN A 112 -35.05 -9.21 -7.14
C ASN A 112 -35.81 -8.99 -8.46
N PHE A 113 -37.06 -8.54 -8.40
CA PHE A 113 -37.86 -8.21 -9.57
C PHE A 113 -37.22 -7.11 -10.43
N GLU A 114 -36.70 -6.03 -9.82
CA GLU A 114 -35.97 -5.00 -10.56
C GLU A 114 -34.67 -5.52 -11.20
N SER A 115 -34.01 -6.51 -10.56
CA SER A 115 -32.85 -7.20 -11.16
C SER A 115 -33.22 -8.00 -12.41
N ILE A 116 -34.35 -8.73 -12.36
CA ILE A 116 -34.90 -9.50 -13.49
C ILE A 116 -35.24 -8.55 -14.65
N LYS A 117 -35.90 -7.43 -14.35
CA LYS A 117 -36.22 -6.38 -15.33
C LYS A 117 -34.97 -5.77 -15.95
N ALA A 118 -33.93 -5.49 -15.17
CA ALA A 118 -32.66 -4.99 -15.68
C ALA A 118 -31.92 -6.01 -16.56
N LYS A 119 -32.01 -7.32 -16.23
CA LYS A 119 -31.47 -8.39 -17.07
C LYS A 119 -32.19 -8.44 -18.42
N LYS A 120 -33.52 -8.50 -18.43
CA LYS A 120 -34.31 -8.56 -19.68
C LYS A 120 -34.04 -7.36 -20.61
N ARG A 121 -33.96 -6.14 -20.06
CA ARG A 121 -33.59 -4.95 -20.84
C ARG A 121 -32.20 -5.05 -21.48
N ARG A 122 -31.24 -5.74 -20.84
CA ARG A 122 -29.89 -5.91 -21.39
C ARG A 122 -29.86 -6.97 -22.50
N GLU A 123 -30.69 -8.00 -22.38
CA GLU A 123 -30.90 -8.99 -23.43
C GLU A 123 -31.57 -8.34 -24.66
N GLU A 124 -32.65 -7.58 -24.45
CA GLU A 124 -33.36 -6.83 -25.52
C GLU A 124 -32.48 -5.79 -26.23
N THR A 125 -31.49 -5.22 -25.54
CA THR A 125 -30.56 -4.23 -26.11
C THR A 125 -29.24 -4.82 -26.64
N GLY A 126 -29.08 -6.15 -26.60
CA GLY A 126 -27.84 -6.83 -27.04
C GLY A 126 -26.62 -6.58 -26.14
N LYS A 127 -26.80 -5.98 -24.96
CA LYS A 127 -25.71 -5.57 -24.04
C LYS A 127 -25.35 -6.63 -22.99
N GLN A 128 -25.94 -7.82 -23.08
CA GLN A 128 -25.76 -8.88 -22.08
C GLN A 128 -24.33 -9.44 -22.06
N GLU A 129 -23.69 -9.61 -23.22
CA GLU A 129 -22.33 -10.12 -23.32
C GLU A 129 -21.30 -9.13 -22.75
N GLU A 130 -21.49 -7.84 -23.00
CA GLU A 130 -20.65 -6.77 -22.43
C GLU A 130 -20.77 -6.73 -20.89
N HIS A 131 -21.99 -6.94 -20.37
CA HIS A 131 -22.20 -7.05 -18.93
C HIS A 131 -21.49 -8.27 -18.33
N ASN A 132 -21.56 -9.43 -18.99
CA ASN A 132 -20.88 -10.65 -18.55
C ASN A 132 -19.35 -10.46 -18.52
N LYS A 133 -18.78 -9.84 -19.56
CA LYS A 133 -17.34 -9.48 -19.61
C LYS A 133 -16.96 -8.56 -18.45
N LYS A 134 -17.77 -7.56 -18.14
CA LYS A 134 -17.58 -6.67 -16.97
C LYS A 134 -17.61 -7.43 -15.64
N MET A 135 -18.55 -8.37 -15.47
CA MET A 135 -18.67 -9.17 -14.23
C MET A 135 -17.52 -10.16 -14.05
N ALA A 136 -16.95 -10.70 -15.14
CA ALA A 136 -15.76 -11.54 -15.10
C ALA A 136 -14.52 -10.78 -14.60
N VAL A 137 -14.31 -9.55 -15.09
CA VAL A 137 -13.23 -8.67 -14.62
C VAL A 137 -13.42 -8.31 -13.14
N TYR A 138 -14.64 -7.96 -12.74
CA TYR A 138 -14.97 -7.67 -11.35
C TYR A 138 -14.69 -8.86 -10.42
N SER A 139 -15.02 -10.08 -10.85
CA SER A 139 -14.77 -11.30 -10.08
C SER A 139 -13.27 -11.59 -9.89
N ARG A 140 -12.46 -11.40 -10.94
CA ARG A 140 -10.99 -11.53 -10.84
C ARG A 140 -10.40 -10.53 -9.86
N MET A 141 -10.81 -9.27 -9.96
CA MET A 141 -10.37 -8.20 -9.04
C MET A 141 -10.78 -8.49 -7.59
N ARG A 142 -11.98 -9.04 -7.37
CA ARG A 142 -12.47 -9.41 -6.04
C ARG A 142 -11.66 -10.57 -5.42
N ARG A 143 -11.28 -11.58 -6.21
CA ARG A 143 -10.40 -12.68 -5.76
C ARG A 143 -9.01 -12.15 -5.37
N SER A 144 -8.41 -11.30 -6.23
CA SER A 144 -7.11 -10.67 -5.94
C SER A 144 -7.13 -9.86 -4.64
N SER A 145 -8.18 -9.08 -4.38
CA SER A 145 -8.33 -8.32 -3.14
C SER A 145 -8.48 -9.22 -1.90
N ARG A 146 -9.20 -10.35 -2.01
CA ARG A 146 -9.29 -11.32 -0.90
C ARG A 146 -7.93 -11.95 -0.60
N ASN A 147 -7.22 -12.39 -1.62
CA ASN A 147 -5.87 -12.95 -1.45
C ASN A 147 -4.91 -11.95 -0.78
N GLN A 148 -5.02 -10.66 -1.12
CA GLN A 148 -4.23 -9.61 -0.51
C GLN A 148 -4.64 -9.34 0.96
N ILE A 149 -5.93 -9.41 1.28
CA ILE A 149 -6.43 -9.30 2.65
C ILE A 149 -5.94 -10.48 3.51
N ASP A 150 -5.99 -11.70 2.98
CA ASP A 150 -5.53 -12.89 3.70
C ASP A 150 -4.00 -12.89 3.89
N ALA A 151 -3.24 -12.41 2.89
CA ALA A 151 -1.81 -12.18 3.03
C ALA A 151 -1.50 -11.12 4.12
N ASN A 152 -2.27 -10.02 4.17
CA ASN A 152 -2.12 -9.00 5.20
C ASN A 152 -2.56 -9.46 6.60
N ARG A 153 -3.57 -10.34 6.69
CA ARG A 153 -3.98 -10.98 7.96
C ARG A 153 -2.90 -11.94 8.48
N LYS A 154 -2.28 -12.72 7.60
CA LYS A 154 -1.10 -13.53 7.94
C LYS A 154 0.02 -12.62 8.46
N ARG A 155 0.37 -11.54 7.76
CA ARG A 155 1.37 -10.53 8.21
C ARG A 155 1.06 -9.95 9.59
N LYS A 156 -0.19 -9.54 9.85
CA LYS A 156 -0.60 -9.02 11.17
C LYS A 156 -0.53 -10.06 12.29
N LYS A 157 -0.79 -11.34 11.99
CA LYS A 157 -0.68 -12.42 12.98
C LYS A 157 0.78 -12.63 13.41
N TYR A 158 1.75 -12.48 12.51
CA TYR A 158 3.18 -12.57 12.83
C TYR A 158 3.72 -11.33 13.56
N ILE A 159 3.24 -10.12 13.21
CA ILE A 159 3.61 -8.88 13.92
C ILE A 159 3.01 -8.82 15.34
N PHE A 160 1.79 -9.33 15.53
CA PHE A 160 1.18 -9.37 16.87
C PHE A 160 1.86 -10.42 17.79
N MET A 161 2.45 -11.48 17.24
CA MET A 161 3.25 -12.42 18.04
C MET A 161 4.62 -11.86 18.44
N SER A 162 5.16 -10.84 17.74
CA SER A 162 6.37 -10.13 18.17
C SER A 162 6.10 -8.99 19.17
N ASP A 163 4.90 -8.40 19.17
CA ASP A 163 4.55 -7.26 20.04
C ASP A 163 3.98 -7.67 21.41
N VAL A 164 3.47 -8.89 21.58
CA VAL A 164 2.98 -9.39 22.89
C VAL A 164 4.14 -9.76 23.85
N SER A 165 5.40 -9.75 23.39
CA SER A 165 6.57 -10.00 24.24
C SER A 165 7.20 -8.73 24.82
N ILE A 166 6.74 -7.53 24.46
CA ILE A 166 7.36 -6.27 24.92
C ILE A 166 6.30 -5.25 25.36
N SER A 167 5.49 -5.62 26.36
CA SER A 167 4.92 -4.61 27.26
C SER A 167 4.82 -5.16 28.67
N SER A 168 5.64 -4.58 29.56
CA SER A 168 5.57 -4.63 31.02
C SER A 168 5.59 -6.01 31.70
N SER A 169 6.74 -6.69 31.67
CA SER A 169 7.31 -7.38 32.83
C SER A 169 8.75 -7.78 32.54
N THR A 170 9.67 -7.42 33.44
CA THR A 170 11.06 -7.90 33.57
C THR A 170 11.80 -8.30 32.30
N THR A 171 12.77 -7.47 31.88
CA THR A 171 13.79 -7.76 30.86
C THR A 171 14.40 -9.15 31.02
N THR A 172 13.85 -10.15 30.35
CA THR A 172 14.58 -11.37 30.01
C THR A 172 15.34 -11.07 28.72
N SER A 173 16.62 -10.76 28.88
CA SER A 173 17.61 -10.79 27.81
C SER A 173 17.51 -12.16 27.10
N VAL A 174 16.84 -12.22 25.94
CA VAL A 174 16.88 -13.40 25.07
C VAL A 174 18.35 -13.68 24.78
N LYS A 175 18.86 -14.83 25.24
CA LYS A 175 20.26 -15.16 25.00
C LYS A 175 20.39 -15.50 23.52
N PRO A 176 21.51 -15.16 22.84
CA PRO A 176 21.72 -15.56 21.45
C PRO A 176 21.55 -17.07 21.18
N ALA A 177 21.69 -17.89 22.22
CA ALA A 177 21.45 -19.33 22.19
C ALA A 177 19.98 -19.74 21.97
N ASP A 178 19.03 -18.85 22.26
CA ASP A 178 17.58 -19.11 22.20
C ASP A 178 17.00 -18.88 20.79
N LEU A 179 17.81 -18.41 19.84
CA LEU A 179 17.41 -18.22 18.45
C LEU A 179 17.32 -19.56 17.71
N ASP A 180 16.29 -19.73 16.90
CA ASP A 180 16.25 -20.85 15.96
C ASP A 180 17.30 -20.70 14.85
N ASP A 181 17.59 -21.79 14.15
CA ASP A 181 18.62 -21.82 13.12
C ASP A 181 18.37 -20.84 11.96
N ASN A 182 17.11 -20.59 11.61
CA ASN A 182 16.79 -19.66 10.54
C ASN A 182 16.97 -18.20 10.98
N GLN A 183 16.60 -17.88 12.21
CA GLN A 183 16.86 -16.59 12.84
C GLN A 183 18.36 -16.30 12.93
N LYS A 184 19.16 -17.31 13.31
CA LYS A 184 20.63 -17.24 13.32
C LYS A 184 21.17 -16.93 11.92
N ARG A 185 20.71 -17.66 10.89
CA ARG A 185 21.13 -17.42 9.49
C ARG A 185 20.79 -16.01 9.02
N TRP A 186 19.58 -15.55 9.30
CA TRP A 186 19.15 -14.18 9.01
C TRP A 186 20.04 -13.13 9.70
N LEU A 187 20.37 -13.34 10.98
CA LEU A 187 21.21 -12.44 11.77
C LEU A 187 22.61 -12.30 11.17
N PHE A 188 23.29 -13.41 10.89
CA PHE A 188 24.66 -13.39 10.37
C PHE A 188 24.77 -12.78 8.98
N VAL A 189 23.77 -13.00 8.11
CA VAL A 189 23.68 -12.33 6.82
C VAL A 189 23.47 -10.81 7.00
N GLY A 190 22.64 -10.41 7.97
CA GLY A 190 22.42 -9.02 8.33
C GLY A 190 23.66 -8.30 8.83
N ILE A 191 24.42 -8.95 9.72
CA ILE A 191 25.69 -8.43 10.21
C ILE A 191 26.64 -8.22 9.05
N CYS A 192 26.87 -9.24 8.21
CA CYS A 192 27.78 -9.11 7.06
C CYS A 192 27.35 -7.99 6.08
N LEU A 193 26.06 -7.89 5.76
CA LEU A 193 25.50 -6.80 4.96
C LEU A 193 25.82 -5.41 5.55
N HIS A 194 25.67 -5.26 6.86
CA HIS A 194 25.81 -3.98 7.55
C HIS A 194 27.27 -3.60 7.83
N SER A 195 28.06 -4.51 8.41
CA SER A 195 29.41 -4.23 8.92
C SER A 195 30.51 -4.42 7.87
N VAL A 196 30.27 -5.23 6.83
CA VAL A 196 31.28 -5.53 5.80
C VAL A 196 30.90 -4.92 4.45
N ILE A 197 29.73 -5.29 3.93
CA ILE A 197 29.32 -4.89 2.57
C ILE A 197 29.01 -3.40 2.48
N SER A 198 28.23 -2.84 3.41
CA SER A 198 27.84 -1.43 3.33
C SER A 198 29.04 -0.46 3.38
N PRO A 199 30.06 -0.65 4.25
CA PRO A 199 31.29 0.14 4.22
C PRO A 199 32.07 0.00 2.90
N ALA A 200 32.22 -1.23 2.38
CA ALA A 200 32.91 -1.48 1.12
C ALA A 200 32.24 -0.73 -0.05
N LEU A 201 30.91 -0.81 -0.14
CA LEU A 201 30.14 -0.11 -1.16
C LEU A 201 30.25 1.42 -1.01
N ARG A 202 30.27 1.96 0.21
CA ARG A 202 30.50 3.40 0.44
C ARG A 202 31.85 3.84 -0.11
N LYS A 203 32.93 3.12 0.22
CA LYS A 203 34.29 3.41 -0.27
C LYS A 203 34.36 3.39 -1.80
N TYR A 204 33.66 2.45 -2.44
CA TYR A 204 33.59 2.31 -3.89
C TYR A 204 32.76 3.40 -4.59
N ILE A 205 31.59 3.73 -4.04
CA ILE A 205 30.62 4.64 -4.66
C ILE A 205 31.09 6.11 -4.61
N VAL A 206 31.67 6.54 -3.49
CA VAL A 206 32.01 7.96 -3.23
C VAL A 206 32.88 8.58 -4.34
N PRO A 207 34.00 7.96 -4.78
CA PRO A 207 34.82 8.53 -5.84
C PRO A 207 34.09 8.64 -7.19
N ILE A 208 33.27 7.65 -7.54
CA ILE A 208 32.51 7.62 -8.80
C ILE A 208 31.47 8.75 -8.82
N LEU A 209 30.70 8.88 -7.73
CA LEU A 209 29.72 9.94 -7.60
C LEU A 209 30.35 11.33 -7.56
N THR A 210 31.51 11.46 -6.92
CA THR A 210 32.24 12.73 -6.88
C THR A 210 32.68 13.14 -8.28
N LYS A 211 33.24 12.23 -9.07
CA LYS A 211 33.58 12.49 -10.48
C LYS A 211 32.36 12.82 -11.33
N LEU A 212 31.25 12.09 -11.15
CA LEU A 212 30.00 12.35 -11.84
C LEU A 212 29.44 13.74 -11.51
N PHE A 213 29.48 14.14 -10.24
CA PHE A 213 29.07 15.47 -9.79
C PHE A 213 29.85 16.56 -10.53
N HIS A 214 31.18 16.51 -10.51
CA HIS A 214 32.02 17.49 -11.22
C HIS A 214 31.71 17.55 -12.72
N LYS A 215 31.53 16.39 -13.38
CA LYS A 215 31.15 16.32 -14.80
C LYS A 215 29.83 17.03 -15.06
N LEU A 216 28.81 16.78 -14.24
CA LEU A 216 27.49 17.38 -14.39
C LEU A 216 27.46 18.87 -14.04
N SER A 217 28.28 19.31 -13.09
CA SER A 217 28.48 20.74 -12.77
C SER A 217 29.08 21.48 -13.96
N ILE A 218 30.08 20.90 -14.62
CA ILE A 218 30.71 21.52 -15.81
C ILE A 218 29.73 21.56 -17.00
N GLN A 219 29.12 20.42 -17.32
CA GLN A 219 28.32 20.28 -18.54
C GLN A 219 26.92 20.88 -18.45
N TYR A 220 26.27 20.75 -17.29
CA TYR A 220 24.85 21.08 -17.10
C TYR A 220 24.62 22.12 -16.00
N ARG A 221 25.69 22.65 -15.39
CA ARG A 221 25.61 23.63 -14.29
C ARG A 221 24.69 23.16 -13.16
N ILE A 222 24.71 21.86 -12.87
CA ILE A 222 23.77 21.22 -11.92
C ILE A 222 23.82 21.84 -10.52
N ASP A 223 24.95 22.46 -10.18
CA ASP A 223 25.25 23.18 -8.96
C ASP A 223 24.62 24.58 -8.87
N THR A 224 24.12 25.14 -9.98
CA THR A 224 23.50 26.47 -10.01
C THR A 224 22.12 26.47 -10.68
N GLN A 225 21.50 25.29 -10.82
CA GLN A 225 20.20 25.16 -11.51
C GLN A 225 19.05 25.82 -10.76
N THR A 226 18.09 26.33 -11.52
CA THR A 226 16.85 26.95 -11.03
C THR A 226 15.64 26.28 -11.67
N TYR A 227 14.44 26.48 -11.09
CA TYR A 227 13.19 25.85 -11.56
C TYR A 227 12.93 25.94 -13.07
N PRO A 228 13.23 27.05 -13.78
CA PRO A 228 12.99 27.10 -15.22
C PRO A 228 14.01 26.30 -16.06
N LYS A 229 15.21 26.04 -15.53
CA LYS A 229 16.37 25.53 -16.29
C LYS A 229 17.09 24.36 -15.61
N TYR A 230 16.36 23.52 -14.88
CA TYR A 230 16.94 22.34 -14.24
C TYR A 230 16.96 21.12 -15.16
N LEU A 231 17.89 20.20 -14.88
CA LEU A 231 18.06 18.97 -15.62
C LEU A 231 16.99 17.96 -15.21
N GLN A 232 15.83 17.95 -15.87
CA GLN A 232 14.73 17.04 -15.51
C GLN A 232 15.07 15.55 -15.61
N LYS A 233 15.93 15.21 -16.56
CA LYS A 233 16.28 13.83 -16.88
C LYS A 233 17.78 13.66 -16.98
N TYR A 234 18.24 12.51 -16.55
CA TYR A 234 19.63 12.13 -16.67
C TYR A 234 20.00 11.90 -18.15
N PRO A 235 21.00 12.61 -18.71
CA PRO A 235 21.27 12.59 -20.14
C PRO A 235 21.52 11.19 -20.73
N THR A 236 22.28 10.34 -20.02
CA THR A 236 22.66 9.02 -20.56
C THR A 236 21.50 8.03 -20.60
N THR A 237 20.68 7.98 -19.54
CA THR A 237 19.63 6.96 -19.39
C THR A 237 18.22 7.47 -19.63
N ASN A 238 18.06 8.79 -19.81
CA ASN A 238 16.77 9.47 -19.93
C ASN A 238 15.85 9.26 -18.69
N ALA A 239 16.41 8.81 -17.57
CA ALA A 239 15.69 8.61 -16.31
C ALA A 239 15.35 9.95 -15.65
N PHE A 240 14.17 10.08 -15.06
CA PHE A 240 13.81 11.30 -14.34
C PHE A 240 14.63 11.45 -13.05
N LEU A 241 15.18 12.64 -12.85
CA LEU A 241 15.94 12.97 -11.65
C LEU A 241 15.02 13.37 -10.50
N ASN A 242 15.26 12.80 -9.32
CA ASN A 242 14.40 12.94 -8.16
C ASN A 242 14.72 14.19 -7.31
N TYR A 243 14.46 15.38 -7.84
CA TYR A 243 14.71 16.64 -7.11
C TYR A 243 13.87 16.81 -5.84
N GLU A 244 12.78 16.03 -5.68
CA GLU A 244 12.00 16.09 -4.44
C GLU A 244 12.80 15.52 -3.24
N ALA A 245 13.71 14.59 -3.51
CA ALA A 245 14.54 13.93 -2.50
C ALA A 245 15.83 14.70 -2.16
N ALA A 246 16.31 15.56 -3.06
CA ALA A 246 17.46 16.43 -2.81
C ALA A 246 17.07 17.68 -2.01
N ASN A 247 18.06 18.31 -1.35
CA ASN A 247 17.94 19.60 -0.66
C ASN A 247 16.76 19.71 0.34
N ASN A 248 16.26 18.57 0.83
CA ASN A 248 15.07 18.50 1.69
C ASN A 248 13.80 19.13 1.04
N ASN A 249 13.76 19.21 -0.29
CA ASN A 249 12.74 19.92 -1.05
C ASN A 249 11.32 19.46 -0.72
N LYS A 250 11.11 18.15 -0.66
CA LYS A 250 9.80 17.59 -0.31
C LYS A 250 9.35 18.01 1.08
N ALA A 251 10.26 18.04 2.05
CA ALA A 251 9.92 18.33 3.44
C ALA A 251 9.66 19.82 3.70
N VAL A 252 10.33 20.71 2.95
CA VAL A 252 10.23 22.18 3.08
C VAL A 252 9.10 22.74 2.24
N TYR A 253 8.99 22.34 0.98
CA TYR A 253 8.07 22.94 0.01
C TYR A 253 6.89 22.04 -0.38
N GLY A 254 6.85 20.80 0.13
CA GLY A 254 5.77 19.85 -0.17
C GLY A 254 5.69 19.56 -1.66
N ASN A 255 4.53 19.82 -2.27
CA ASN A 255 4.31 19.63 -3.71
C ASN A 255 4.57 20.89 -4.55
N GLN A 256 5.05 21.99 -3.95
CA GLN A 256 5.31 23.26 -4.62
C GLN A 256 6.64 23.21 -5.37
N ARG A 257 6.70 22.43 -6.46
CA ARG A 257 7.93 22.19 -7.24
C ARG A 257 8.61 23.47 -7.72
N ALA A 258 7.84 24.51 -8.02
CA ALA A 258 8.38 25.81 -8.42
C ALA A 258 9.28 26.48 -7.36
N LYS A 259 9.18 26.08 -6.08
CA LYS A 259 9.96 26.61 -4.96
C LYS A 259 11.12 25.72 -4.54
N TYR A 260 11.31 24.57 -5.18
CA TYR A 260 12.40 23.67 -4.83
C TYR A 260 13.75 24.33 -5.08
N ASP A 261 14.73 24.01 -4.24
CA ASP A 261 16.15 24.27 -4.48
C ASP A 261 16.66 23.22 -5.47
N TYR A 262 16.91 23.64 -6.71
CA TYR A 262 17.40 22.78 -7.79
C TYR A 262 18.93 22.75 -7.88
N ALA A 263 19.64 23.53 -7.07
CA ALA A 263 21.09 23.56 -7.04
C ALA A 263 21.63 22.36 -6.25
N ILE A 264 22.34 21.46 -6.91
CA ILE A 264 22.95 20.28 -6.27
C ILE A 264 24.34 20.65 -5.77
N LYS A 265 24.53 20.62 -4.45
CA LYS A 265 25.73 21.23 -3.82
C LYS A 265 26.91 20.27 -3.70
N ASN A 266 26.67 18.97 -3.72
CA ASN A 266 27.68 17.96 -3.47
C ASN A 266 27.23 16.58 -3.99
N ALA A 267 28.12 15.59 -3.89
CA ALA A 267 27.87 14.22 -4.31
C ALA A 267 26.75 13.50 -3.52
N VAL A 268 26.51 13.90 -2.26
CA VAL A 268 25.43 13.33 -1.42
C VAL A 268 24.06 13.82 -1.90
N ASP A 269 23.93 15.10 -2.26
CA ASP A 269 22.68 15.61 -2.82
C ASP A 269 22.45 15.07 -4.24
N LEU A 270 23.52 14.88 -5.02
CA LEU A 270 23.45 14.23 -6.33
C LEU A 270 22.92 12.81 -6.21
N SER A 271 23.42 12.02 -5.26
CA SER A 271 23.03 10.60 -5.12
C SER A 271 21.54 10.45 -4.86
N LYS A 272 20.94 11.37 -4.10
CA LYS A 272 19.48 11.39 -3.82
C LYS A 272 18.63 11.53 -5.07
N LEU A 273 19.15 12.10 -6.16
CA LEU A 273 18.43 12.21 -7.43
C LEU A 273 18.20 10.86 -8.13
N PHE A 274 19.00 9.84 -7.83
CA PHE A 274 18.99 8.55 -8.51
C PHE A 274 18.24 7.44 -7.75
N ILE A 275 17.68 7.74 -6.59
CA ILE A 275 17.01 6.76 -5.73
C ILE A 275 15.65 7.27 -5.27
N LEU A 276 14.85 6.37 -4.72
CA LEU A 276 13.51 6.68 -4.24
C LEU A 276 13.57 7.53 -2.96
N THR A 277 12.63 8.46 -2.81
CA THR A 277 12.58 9.45 -1.72
C THR A 277 12.60 8.84 -0.30
N HIS A 278 12.10 7.62 -0.11
CA HIS A 278 12.15 6.94 1.19
C HIS A 278 13.52 6.30 1.50
N MET A 279 14.47 6.32 0.56
CA MET A 279 15.84 5.83 0.74
C MET A 279 16.83 6.98 0.94
N THR A 280 16.38 8.24 0.94
CA THR A 280 17.26 9.43 0.90
C THR A 280 17.46 10.10 2.26
N HIS A 281 17.22 9.36 3.34
CA HIS A 281 17.27 9.90 4.71
C HIS A 281 18.70 10.14 5.24
N TYR A 282 19.73 9.76 4.50
CA TYR A 282 21.12 9.97 4.87
C TYR A 282 21.60 11.39 4.57
N THR A 283 22.45 11.91 5.44
CA THR A 283 23.08 13.23 5.34
C THR A 283 24.51 13.15 4.80
N GLY A 284 25.09 11.95 4.76
CA GLY A 284 26.40 11.66 4.20
C GLY A 284 26.52 10.20 3.80
N PHE A 285 27.65 9.82 3.19
CA PHE A 285 28.00 8.41 2.95
C PHE A 285 28.57 7.77 4.22
N ASP A 286 27.82 7.88 5.31
CA ASP A 286 28.12 7.36 6.64
C ASP A 286 27.21 6.16 6.97
N GLU A 287 27.18 5.74 8.23
CA GLU A 287 26.41 4.57 8.70
C GLU A 287 24.90 4.68 8.46
N LYS A 288 24.39 5.89 8.21
CA LYS A 288 22.98 6.13 7.87
C LYS A 288 22.69 5.87 6.38
N CYS A 289 23.72 5.81 5.54
CA CYS A 289 23.59 5.41 4.14
C CYS A 289 23.56 3.88 4.03
N ASP A 290 22.35 3.34 4.00
CA ASP A 290 22.13 1.90 4.10
C ASP A 290 22.43 1.14 2.79
N SER A 291 22.48 -0.18 2.89
CA SER A 291 22.67 -1.06 1.74
C SER A 291 21.60 -0.88 0.67
N SER A 292 20.38 -0.45 1.00
CA SER A 292 19.34 -0.15 0.02
C SER A 292 19.71 1.00 -0.90
N ALA A 293 20.14 2.11 -0.30
CA ALA A 293 20.54 3.29 -1.01
C ALA A 293 21.79 2.99 -1.84
N LEU A 294 22.80 2.34 -1.24
CA LEU A 294 24.06 2.02 -1.91
C LEU A 294 23.85 1.11 -3.12
N LEU A 295 23.10 0.02 -2.98
CA LEU A 295 22.78 -0.87 -4.10
C LEU A 295 21.94 -0.14 -5.15
N GLY A 296 20.96 0.66 -4.73
CA GLY A 296 20.13 1.47 -5.61
C GLY A 296 20.93 2.45 -6.46
N LEU A 297 21.97 3.08 -5.91
CA LEU A 297 22.86 3.98 -6.63
C LEU A 297 23.62 3.24 -7.74
N ILE A 298 24.20 2.09 -7.42
CA ILE A 298 24.91 1.25 -8.39
C ILE A 298 23.99 0.88 -9.56
N ILE A 299 22.76 0.46 -9.27
CA ILE A 299 21.80 0.02 -10.28
C ILE A 299 21.34 1.17 -11.18
N ASN A 300 21.14 2.37 -10.65
CA ASN A 300 20.51 3.46 -11.40
C ASN A 300 21.48 4.38 -12.15
N ILE A 301 22.77 4.38 -11.79
CA ILE A 301 23.77 5.25 -12.41
C ILE A 301 24.51 4.49 -13.53
N ASP A 302 24.78 5.17 -14.65
CA ASP A 302 25.45 4.61 -15.84
C ASP A 302 26.97 4.48 -15.68
N GLN A 303 27.57 5.25 -14.76
CA GLN A 303 29.01 5.22 -14.49
C GLN A 303 29.50 3.90 -13.89
N PHE A 304 28.58 3.04 -13.42
CA PHE A 304 28.92 1.73 -12.90
C PHE A 304 28.92 0.67 -14.03
N PRO A 305 29.90 -0.25 -14.06
CA PRO A 305 29.98 -1.29 -15.07
C PRO A 305 28.71 -2.19 -15.10
N PRO A 306 28.19 -2.59 -16.27
CA PRO A 306 26.99 -3.43 -16.36
C PRO A 306 27.05 -4.72 -15.53
N VAL A 307 28.24 -5.34 -15.42
CA VAL A 307 28.46 -6.54 -14.60
C VAL A 307 28.19 -6.26 -13.11
N VAL A 308 28.73 -5.16 -12.59
CA VAL A 308 28.52 -4.71 -11.21
C VAL A 308 27.05 -4.42 -10.94
N LYS A 309 26.38 -3.76 -11.90
CA LYS A 309 24.95 -3.44 -11.81
C LYS A 309 24.09 -4.70 -11.72
N SER A 310 24.39 -5.70 -12.54
CA SER A 310 23.68 -6.99 -12.54
C SER A 310 23.82 -7.70 -11.19
N VAL A 311 25.02 -7.73 -10.62
CA VAL A 311 25.23 -8.38 -9.32
C VAL A 311 24.63 -7.58 -8.17
N ALA A 312 24.73 -6.26 -8.20
CA ALA A 312 24.08 -5.41 -7.20
C ALA A 312 22.55 -5.61 -7.20
N GLU A 313 21.94 -5.79 -8.37
CA GLU A 313 20.52 -6.14 -8.48
C GLU A 313 20.20 -7.50 -7.86
N ASN A 314 21.06 -8.51 -8.07
CA ASN A 314 20.90 -9.82 -7.44
C ASN A 314 21.04 -9.74 -5.91
N VAL A 315 22.05 -9.04 -5.39
CA VAL A 315 22.20 -8.82 -3.94
C VAL A 315 21.01 -8.07 -3.36
N ARG A 316 20.52 -7.04 -4.06
CA ARG A 316 19.34 -6.26 -3.62
C ARG A 316 18.09 -7.15 -3.55
N ARG A 317 17.81 -7.90 -4.61
CA ARG A 317 16.61 -8.73 -4.75
C ARG A 317 16.64 -9.95 -3.86
N ASP A 318 17.78 -10.66 -3.82
CA ASP A 318 17.86 -12.00 -3.27
C ASP A 318 18.48 -12.02 -1.86
N VAL A 319 19.11 -10.93 -1.40
CA VAL A 319 19.75 -10.88 -0.07
C VAL A 319 19.17 -9.75 0.78
N ARG A 320 19.36 -8.48 0.38
CA ARG A 320 18.99 -7.31 1.18
C ARG A 320 17.48 -7.20 1.40
N ASN A 321 16.67 -7.37 0.35
CA ASN A 321 15.22 -7.22 0.47
C ASN A 321 14.58 -8.33 1.32
N PRO A 322 14.89 -9.63 1.13
CA PRO A 322 14.44 -10.67 2.03
C PRO A 322 14.91 -10.44 3.47
N TRP A 323 16.12 -9.89 3.65
CA TRP A 323 16.64 -9.59 4.99
C TRP A 323 15.83 -8.48 5.67
N ALA A 324 15.54 -7.40 4.95
CA ALA A 324 14.75 -6.28 5.46
C ALA A 324 13.24 -6.59 5.60
N HIS A 325 12.73 -7.58 4.87
CA HIS A 325 11.33 -8.03 4.90
C HIS A 325 11.25 -9.48 5.37
N CYS A 326 11.81 -9.74 6.54
CA CYS A 326 12.11 -11.08 6.99
C CYS A 326 10.87 -11.99 7.09
N ASP A 327 10.93 -13.10 6.35
CA ASP A 327 10.23 -14.34 6.63
C ASP A 327 11.29 -15.37 7.05
N PHE A 328 11.34 -15.72 8.34
CA PHE A 328 12.34 -16.64 8.86
C PHE A 328 12.28 -18.01 8.17
N THR A 329 11.15 -18.41 7.59
CA THR A 329 11.06 -19.70 6.89
C THR A 329 11.87 -19.74 5.59
N GLU A 330 12.20 -18.58 5.01
CA GLU A 330 13.03 -18.47 3.80
C GLU A 330 14.54 -18.58 4.08
N TRP A 331 14.97 -18.48 5.35
CA TRP A 331 16.38 -18.47 5.75
C TRP A 331 16.91 -19.86 6.03
N ASP A 332 16.76 -20.77 5.06
CA ASP A 332 17.35 -22.10 5.12
C ASP A 332 18.87 -22.08 4.82
N ALA A 333 19.50 -23.25 4.87
CA ALA A 333 20.93 -23.40 4.60
C ALA A 333 21.32 -22.99 3.17
N ILE A 334 20.45 -23.21 2.18
CA ILE A 334 20.70 -22.87 0.77
C ILE A 334 20.68 -21.35 0.61
N LYS A 335 19.66 -20.68 1.16
CA LYS A 335 19.53 -19.23 1.16
C LYS A 335 20.72 -18.57 1.83
N TYR A 336 21.13 -19.10 2.98
CA TYR A 336 22.31 -18.62 3.71
C TYR A 336 23.57 -18.69 2.84
N ALA A 337 23.89 -19.87 2.29
CA ALA A 337 25.07 -20.06 1.45
C ALA A 337 25.05 -19.17 0.20
N THR A 338 23.91 -19.13 -0.50
CA THR A 338 23.72 -18.31 -1.72
C THR A 338 23.88 -16.81 -1.42
N SER A 339 23.41 -16.36 -0.25
CA SER A 339 23.54 -14.96 0.16
C SER A 339 25.00 -14.52 0.28
N PHE A 340 25.83 -15.34 0.94
CA PHE A 340 27.27 -15.06 1.04
C PHE A 340 27.97 -15.11 -0.32
N GLN A 341 27.62 -16.08 -1.18
CA GLN A 341 28.17 -16.15 -2.55
C GLN A 341 27.84 -14.91 -3.39
N LEU A 342 26.61 -14.40 -3.29
CA LEU A 342 26.21 -13.18 -3.99
C LEU A 342 26.96 -11.94 -3.48
N MET A 343 27.15 -11.84 -2.16
CA MET A 343 27.93 -10.75 -1.55
C MET A 343 29.40 -10.81 -1.94
N GLU A 344 30.01 -12.01 -1.95
CA GLU A 344 31.38 -12.21 -2.40
C GLU A 344 31.54 -11.88 -3.88
N LYS A 345 30.63 -12.36 -4.73
CA LYS A 345 30.62 -12.04 -6.16
C LYS A 345 30.50 -10.53 -6.40
N LEU A 346 29.68 -9.83 -5.61
CA LEU A 346 29.56 -8.38 -5.72
C LEU A 346 30.92 -7.72 -5.51
N VAL A 347 31.62 -8.08 -4.44
CA VAL A 347 32.93 -7.51 -4.07
C VAL A 347 33.97 -7.78 -5.16
N LYS A 348 34.04 -8.99 -5.69
CA LYS A 348 34.95 -9.35 -6.79
C LYS A 348 34.67 -8.54 -8.07
N ASP A 349 33.39 -8.30 -8.38
CA ASP A 349 33.02 -7.55 -9.57
C ASP A 349 33.25 -6.03 -9.41
N LEU A 350 33.35 -5.50 -8.16
CA LEU A 350 33.65 -4.08 -7.91
C LEU A 350 35.01 -3.66 -8.49
N SER A 351 35.92 -4.61 -8.78
CA SER A 351 37.28 -4.33 -9.27
C SER A 351 38.05 -3.41 -8.32
N LEU A 352 38.04 -3.75 -7.02
CA LEU A 352 38.84 -3.06 -6.00
C LEU A 352 40.33 -3.37 -6.16
N SER A 353 41.18 -2.73 -5.36
CA SER A 353 42.58 -3.19 -5.26
C SER A 353 42.60 -4.64 -4.75
N SER A 354 43.55 -5.45 -5.21
CA SER A 354 43.65 -6.86 -4.79
C SER A 354 43.75 -7.01 -3.27
N ILE A 355 44.39 -6.05 -2.59
CA ILE A 355 44.49 -5.99 -1.14
C ILE A 355 43.11 -5.74 -0.50
N ASP A 356 42.39 -4.70 -0.92
CA ASP A 356 41.06 -4.38 -0.38
C ASP A 356 40.05 -5.50 -0.66
N GLU A 357 40.05 -6.04 -1.88
CA GLU A 357 39.16 -7.14 -2.28
C GLU A 357 39.38 -8.37 -1.39
N ASN A 358 40.64 -8.81 -1.26
CA ASN A 358 40.98 -9.97 -0.45
C ASN A 358 40.59 -9.77 1.01
N GLN A 359 40.85 -8.59 1.58
CA GLN A 359 40.45 -8.29 2.96
C GLN A 359 38.93 -8.41 3.16
N ILE A 360 38.15 -7.83 2.25
CA ILE A 360 36.68 -7.89 2.34
C ILE A 360 36.18 -9.32 2.15
N VAL A 361 36.73 -10.08 1.20
CA VAL A 361 36.37 -11.49 0.98
C VAL A 361 36.70 -12.35 2.19
N VAL A 362 37.85 -12.10 2.85
CA VAL A 362 38.20 -12.77 4.11
C VAL A 362 37.18 -12.46 5.20
N GLU A 363 36.76 -11.21 5.37
CA GLU A 363 35.73 -10.84 6.35
C GLU A 363 34.36 -11.47 6.03
N ILE A 364 33.96 -11.51 4.76
CA ILE A 364 32.72 -12.20 4.33
C ILE A 364 32.77 -13.68 4.74
N ASN A 365 33.89 -14.36 4.48
CA ASN A 365 34.06 -15.76 4.83
C ASN A 365 34.15 -15.98 6.34
N LYS A 366 34.82 -15.09 7.08
CA LYS A 366 34.84 -15.07 8.56
C LYS A 366 33.41 -15.06 9.11
N TRP A 367 32.55 -14.15 8.64
CA TRP A 367 31.15 -14.10 9.10
C TRP A 367 30.34 -15.33 8.70
N LYS A 368 30.57 -15.87 7.50
CA LYS A 368 29.93 -17.10 7.03
C LYS A 368 30.26 -18.29 7.93
N GLU A 369 31.54 -18.50 8.22
CA GLU A 369 32.06 -19.58 9.06
C GLU A 369 31.64 -19.41 10.52
N ASN A 370 31.70 -18.19 11.06
CA ASN A 370 31.22 -17.89 12.40
C ASN A 370 29.72 -18.24 12.56
N GLY A 371 28.89 -17.92 11.56
CA GLY A 371 27.48 -18.30 11.58
C GLY A 371 27.26 -19.82 11.50
N GLN A 372 28.07 -20.55 10.72
CA GLN A 372 28.01 -22.00 10.67
C GLN A 372 28.38 -22.64 12.01
N ARG A 373 29.44 -22.15 12.66
CA ARG A 373 29.85 -22.58 14.00
C ARG A 373 28.76 -22.27 15.04
N PHE A 374 28.01 -21.18 14.84
CA PHE A 374 26.92 -20.77 15.74
C PHE A 374 25.70 -21.66 15.62
N LEU A 375 25.43 -22.13 14.41
CA LEU A 375 24.39 -23.11 14.15
C LEU A 375 24.76 -24.49 14.71
N SER A 376 26.03 -24.90 14.67
CA SER A 376 26.48 -26.22 15.16
C SER A 376 26.57 -26.34 16.69
N GLY A 377 26.27 -25.27 17.45
CA GLY A 377 26.35 -25.28 18.91
C GLY A 377 27.78 -25.43 19.46
N THR A 378 28.79 -25.18 18.63
CA THR A 378 30.20 -25.26 19.03
C THR A 378 30.49 -24.17 20.07
N THR A 379 31.25 -24.50 21.13
CA THR A 379 31.62 -23.54 22.16
C THR A 379 32.42 -22.37 21.56
N PHE A 380 32.01 -21.16 21.92
CA PHE A 380 32.62 -19.91 21.45
C PHE A 380 33.67 -19.41 22.43
N GLY A 381 34.76 -18.86 21.89
CA GLY A 381 35.60 -17.96 22.67
C GLY A 381 34.78 -16.72 23.07
N LEU A 382 35.00 -16.21 24.29
CA LEU A 382 34.34 -15.02 24.82
C LEU A 382 34.43 -13.81 23.87
N GLU A 383 35.54 -13.72 23.14
CA GLU A 383 35.81 -12.69 22.13
C GLU A 383 34.76 -12.69 21.00
N LEU A 384 34.49 -13.84 20.38
CA LEU A 384 33.51 -13.94 19.29
C LEU A 384 32.08 -13.68 19.78
N VAL A 385 31.74 -14.12 21.00
CA VAL A 385 30.43 -13.79 21.61
C VAL A 385 30.29 -12.27 21.80
N ASN A 386 31.36 -11.61 22.24
CA ASN A 386 31.37 -10.17 22.41
C ASN A 386 31.31 -9.44 21.07
N GLU A 387 32.03 -9.90 20.05
CA GLU A 387 31.98 -9.35 18.69
C GLU A 387 30.55 -9.47 18.10
N ILE A 388 29.93 -10.66 18.18
CA ILE A 388 28.54 -10.87 17.74
C ILE A 388 27.59 -9.94 18.50
N ARG A 389 27.77 -9.81 19.83
CA ARG A 389 26.93 -8.94 20.66
C ARG A 389 27.06 -7.47 20.25
N GLN A 390 28.29 -6.97 20.07
CA GLN A 390 28.55 -5.61 19.65
C GLN A 390 27.95 -5.32 18.26
N GLN A 391 28.14 -6.23 17.30
CA GLN A 391 27.60 -6.07 15.95
C GLN A 391 26.06 -6.15 15.94
N THR A 392 25.49 -7.04 16.75
CA THR A 392 24.03 -7.15 16.92
C THR A 392 23.47 -5.88 17.56
N GLN A 393 24.16 -5.31 18.54
CA GLN A 393 23.75 -4.07 19.19
C GLN A 393 23.83 -2.88 18.23
N SER A 394 24.92 -2.75 17.47
CA SER A 394 25.05 -1.74 16.41
C SER A 394 23.92 -1.86 15.39
N LEU A 395 23.61 -3.09 14.95
CA LEU A 395 22.50 -3.37 14.03
C LEU A 395 21.12 -3.03 14.64
N ALA A 396 20.92 -3.31 15.92
CA ALA A 396 19.69 -3.00 16.65
C ALA A 396 19.50 -1.47 16.81
N GLU A 397 20.57 -0.75 17.13
CA GLU A 397 20.58 0.72 17.21
C GLU A 397 20.28 1.35 15.84
N TYR A 398 20.92 0.84 14.79
CA TYR A 398 20.62 1.20 13.41
C TYR A 398 19.14 0.97 13.06
N SER A 399 18.62 -0.22 13.37
CA SER A 399 17.21 -0.57 13.14
C SER A 399 16.26 0.36 13.90
N LYS A 400 16.54 0.64 15.18
CA LYS A 400 15.75 1.56 16.01
C LYS A 400 15.73 2.98 15.41
N HIS A 401 16.86 3.46 14.91
CA HIS A 401 16.92 4.76 14.22
C HIS A 401 16.05 4.77 12.96
N VAL A 402 16.11 3.72 12.14
CA VAL A 402 15.28 3.58 10.92
C VAL A 402 13.79 3.55 11.26
N VAL A 403 13.39 2.76 12.27
CA VAL A 403 11.99 2.67 12.73
C VAL A 403 11.52 4.03 13.25
N THR A 404 12.27 4.65 14.15
CA THR A 404 11.92 5.96 14.73
C THR A 404 11.78 7.04 13.66
N THR A 405 12.70 7.06 12.68
CA THR A 405 12.64 7.99 11.54
C THR A 405 11.39 7.74 10.70
N THR A 406 11.04 6.47 10.46
CA THR A 406 9.85 6.07 9.70
C THR A 406 8.57 6.48 10.43
N ASP A 407 8.48 6.26 11.74
CA ASP A 407 7.32 6.66 12.55
C ASP A 407 7.12 8.17 12.59
N ASN A 408 8.21 8.93 12.76
CA ASN A 408 8.17 10.38 12.70
C ASN A 408 7.68 10.89 11.33
N ASN A 409 8.12 10.25 10.25
CA ASN A 409 7.65 10.56 8.91
C ASN A 409 6.17 10.22 8.73
N PHE A 410 5.72 9.08 9.25
CA PHE A 410 4.30 8.69 9.21
C PHE A 410 3.43 9.68 9.99
N LEU A 411 3.89 10.12 11.16
CA LEU A 411 3.20 11.13 11.97
C LEU A 411 3.14 12.48 11.25
N LYS A 412 4.22 12.89 10.57
CA LYS A 412 4.23 14.10 9.75
C LYS A 412 3.24 13.99 8.58
N MET A 413 3.24 12.86 7.87
CA MET A 413 2.29 12.59 6.79
C MET A 413 0.83 12.62 7.29
N LYS A 414 0.57 12.04 8.47
CA LYS A 414 -0.75 12.08 9.09
C LYS A 414 -1.18 13.53 9.38
N LYS A 415 -0.30 14.35 9.98
CA LYS A 415 -0.58 15.78 10.21
C LYS A 415 -0.85 16.55 8.92
N GLU A 416 -0.10 16.29 7.85
CA GLU A 416 -0.32 16.90 6.54
C GLU A 416 -1.69 16.49 5.96
N LEU A 417 -2.08 15.23 6.16
CA LEU A 417 -3.39 14.73 5.74
C LEU A 417 -4.54 15.38 6.52
N ASP A 418 -4.43 15.44 7.85
CA ASP A 418 -5.42 16.08 8.72
C ASP A 418 -5.58 17.58 8.36
N ASN A 419 -4.48 18.25 8.03
CA ASN A 419 -4.52 19.65 7.58
C ASN A 419 -5.20 19.79 6.21
N CYS A 420 -4.95 18.86 5.28
CA CYS A 420 -5.66 18.83 4.00
C CYS A 420 -7.16 18.62 4.19
N GLU A 421 -7.56 17.72 5.08
CA GLU A 421 -8.96 17.46 5.42
C GLU A 421 -9.65 18.73 5.92
N LYS A 422 -9.06 19.45 6.89
CA LYS A 422 -9.58 20.74 7.37
C LYS A 422 -9.73 21.78 6.27
N VAL A 423 -8.77 21.88 5.35
CA VAL A 423 -8.85 22.79 4.20
C VAL A 423 -10.02 22.41 3.28
N PHE A 424 -10.25 21.12 3.05
CA PHE A 424 -11.38 20.64 2.26
C PHE A 424 -12.72 20.93 2.94
N GLU A 425 -12.85 20.65 4.24
CA GLU A 425 -14.05 20.95 5.01
C GLU A 425 -14.39 22.44 4.97
N ASN A 426 -13.41 23.31 5.18
CA ASN A 426 -13.58 24.76 5.07
C ASN A 426 -14.08 25.17 3.69
N LYS A 427 -13.54 24.59 2.62
CA LYS A 427 -13.95 24.90 1.25
C LYS A 427 -15.37 24.41 0.96
N VAL A 428 -15.74 23.23 1.43
CA VAL A 428 -17.12 22.69 1.31
C VAL A 428 -18.11 23.58 2.07
N ASN A 429 -17.77 24.01 3.29
CA ASN A 429 -18.63 24.88 4.09
C ASN A 429 -18.82 26.26 3.43
N ASN A 430 -17.77 26.82 2.84
CA ASN A 430 -17.87 28.07 2.09
C ASN A 430 -18.77 27.94 0.86
N LEU A 431 -18.66 26.84 0.11
CA LEU A 431 -19.52 26.57 -1.04
C LEU A 431 -21.00 26.41 -0.64
N LYS A 432 -21.28 25.71 0.46
CA LYS A 432 -22.65 25.58 1.00
C LYS A 432 -23.25 26.95 1.33
N LYS A 433 -22.50 27.79 2.04
CA LYS A 433 -22.94 29.16 2.38
C LYS A 433 -23.19 30.02 1.14
N ASN A 434 -22.37 29.90 0.11
CA ASN A 434 -22.57 30.64 -1.14
C ASN A 434 -23.84 30.17 -1.88
N ASN A 435 -24.06 28.85 -1.99
CA ASN A 435 -25.28 28.32 -2.60
C ASN A 435 -26.55 28.72 -1.83
N GLU A 436 -26.50 28.76 -0.50
CA GLU A 436 -27.61 29.24 0.32
C GLU A 436 -27.93 30.71 0.04
N ARG A 437 -26.91 31.56 -0.16
CA ARG A 437 -27.11 32.96 -0.57
C ARG A 437 -27.74 33.07 -1.96
N GLU A 438 -27.19 32.37 -2.96
CA GLU A 438 -27.74 32.38 -4.33
C GLU A 438 -29.19 31.89 -4.35
N PHE A 439 -29.53 30.87 -3.56
CA PHE A 439 -30.91 30.38 -3.47
C PHE A 439 -31.85 31.41 -2.83
N CYS A 440 -31.40 32.14 -1.81
CA CYS A 440 -32.15 33.24 -1.22
C CYS A 440 -32.38 34.38 -2.23
N GLU A 441 -31.34 34.77 -2.98
CA GLU A 441 -31.43 35.80 -4.03
C GLU A 441 -32.43 35.40 -5.13
N LEU A 442 -32.37 34.15 -5.62
CA LEU A 442 -33.31 33.63 -6.61
C LEU A 442 -34.77 33.62 -6.09
N LYS A 443 -34.96 33.34 -4.80
CA LYS A 443 -36.30 33.36 -4.18
C LYS A 443 -36.86 34.77 -4.11
N GLU A 444 -36.04 35.77 -3.81
CA GLU A 444 -36.45 37.18 -3.83
C GLU A 444 -36.78 37.67 -5.24
N VAL A 445 -35.96 37.31 -6.24
CA VAL A 445 -36.25 37.61 -7.65
C VAL A 445 -37.58 36.97 -8.09
N SER A 446 -37.82 35.71 -7.74
CA SER A 446 -39.07 35.00 -8.08
C SER A 446 -40.31 35.65 -7.45
N LYS A 447 -40.20 36.16 -6.20
CA LYS A 447 -41.29 36.91 -5.56
C LYS A 447 -41.59 38.21 -6.31
N HIS A 448 -40.58 38.97 -6.70
CA HIS A 448 -40.79 40.20 -7.47
C HIS A 448 -41.49 39.92 -8.81
N PHE A 449 -41.08 38.89 -9.55
CA PHE A 449 -41.75 38.50 -10.79
C PHE A 449 -43.23 38.09 -10.59
N SER A 450 -43.56 37.48 -9.46
CA SER A 450 -44.94 37.04 -9.16
C SER A 450 -45.87 38.22 -8.82
N VAL A 451 -45.33 39.33 -8.32
CA VAL A 451 -46.08 40.55 -7.99
C VAL A 451 -46.33 41.42 -9.22
N THR A 452 -45.48 41.33 -10.25
CA THR A 452 -45.63 42.14 -11.49
C THR A 452 -46.63 41.54 -12.50
N ILE A 453 -47.09 40.30 -12.29
CA ILE A 453 -48.01 39.58 -13.20
C ILE A 453 -49.48 39.58 -12.68
N HIS A 454 -49.75 40.27 -11.57
CA HIS A 454 -51.09 40.62 -11.11
C HIS A 454 -51.27 42.13 -11.17
#